data_AF-A0A0B2NPG2-F1
#
_entry.id   AF-A0A0B2NPG2-F1
#
_cell.length_a   1.000
_cell.length_b   1.000
_cell.length_c   1.000
_cell.angle_alpha   90.00
_cell.angle_beta   90.00
_cell.angle_gamma   90.00
#
_symmetry.space_group_name_H-M   'P 1'
#
loop_
_entity.id
_entity.type
_entity.pdbx_description
1 polymer ?
#
loop_
_entity_poly.entity_id
_entity_poly.type
_entity_poly.pdbx_seq_one_letter_code
_entity_poly.pdbx_strand_id
1 'polypeptide(L)'
;MKDRFPEDDNNVYYCVGTAYVLPEENEPTKGRILVFAVEDGKLQLIAEKETKGAVYCLMAFNGKLLAAINKKIHLYKWVLRDDGTHELQSECGHHGHILALYVQTRGDFIVVGDLMKSISLLIYKHEEGAIEERARDYNANWMSAVEIVDDDIYLGAENSFNLFTVRKNSEGATDEERGRLEAKENIKS
;
A
#
# COMPACT_ATOMS: atom_id res chain seq x y z
N MET A 1 -9.33 -0.10 15.62
CA MET A 1 -10.58 -0.68 15.08
C MET A 1 -10.13 -1.61 13.98
N LYS A 2 -10.38 -2.92 14.07
CA LYS A 2 -9.79 -3.91 13.14
C LYS A 2 -10.38 -3.71 11.74
N ASP A 3 -9.58 -3.20 10.81
CA ASP A 3 -9.30 -3.77 9.49
C ASP A 3 -10.23 -4.91 9.02
N ARG A 4 -11.47 -4.59 8.69
CA ARG A 4 -12.46 -5.53 8.12
C ARG A 4 -12.82 -5.11 6.70
N PHE A 5 -13.20 -6.10 5.89
CA PHE A 5 -13.97 -5.93 4.65
C PHE A 5 -15.35 -5.29 4.96
N PRO A 6 -16.18 -4.86 3.98
CA PRO A 6 -17.30 -3.95 4.25
C PRO A 6 -18.28 -4.46 5.32
N GLU A 7 -18.98 -3.53 5.98
CA GLU A 7 -19.74 -3.77 7.23
C GLU A 7 -20.77 -4.91 7.19
N ASP A 8 -21.23 -5.28 6.00
CA ASP A 8 -22.25 -6.32 5.81
C ASP A 8 -21.69 -7.76 5.78
N ASP A 9 -20.36 -7.93 5.70
CA ASP A 9 -19.68 -9.22 5.74
C ASP A 9 -18.83 -9.34 7.01
N ASN A 10 -19.31 -10.16 7.96
CA ASN A 10 -18.63 -10.37 9.24
C ASN A 10 -17.53 -11.45 9.19
N ASN A 11 -17.24 -12.02 8.03
CA ASN A 11 -16.21 -13.03 7.89
C ASN A 11 -14.80 -12.44 8.01
N VAL A 12 -13.88 -13.27 8.51
CA VAL A 12 -12.45 -12.96 8.53
C VAL A 12 -11.77 -13.69 7.40
N TYR A 13 -11.14 -12.93 6.52
CA TYR A 13 -10.39 -13.46 5.38
C TYR A 13 -8.89 -13.30 5.56
N TYR A 14 -8.16 -14.20 4.92
CA TYR A 14 -6.70 -14.19 4.83
C TYR A 14 -6.33 -13.91 3.38
N CYS A 15 -5.73 -12.75 3.13
CA CYS A 15 -5.30 -12.34 1.79
C CYS A 15 -3.81 -12.63 1.61
N VAL A 16 -3.47 -13.25 0.48
CA VAL A 16 -2.08 -13.62 0.13
C VAL A 16 -1.73 -13.00 -1.22
N GLY A 17 -0.71 -12.15 -1.22
CA GLY A 17 -0.09 -11.64 -2.43
C GLY A 17 0.98 -12.60 -2.95
N THR A 18 1.00 -12.84 -4.25
CA THR A 18 1.94 -13.77 -4.89
C THR A 18 2.56 -13.17 -6.16
N ALA A 19 3.63 -13.80 -6.64
CA ALA A 19 4.29 -13.49 -7.90
C ALA A 19 4.67 -14.79 -8.62
N TYR A 20 4.65 -14.77 -9.95
CA TYR A 20 5.29 -15.81 -10.76
C TYR A 20 6.72 -15.36 -11.04
N VAL A 21 7.70 -16.06 -10.47
CA VAL A 21 9.12 -15.75 -10.65
C VAL A 21 9.66 -16.66 -11.75
N LEU A 22 9.94 -16.07 -12.92
CA LEU A 22 10.42 -16.78 -14.09
C LEU A 22 11.88 -16.38 -14.36
N PRO A 23 12.80 -17.34 -14.60
CA PRO A 23 14.24 -17.05 -14.80
C PRO A 23 14.55 -16.06 -15.94
N GLU A 24 13.69 -16.00 -16.95
CA GLU A 24 13.80 -15.14 -18.12
C GLU A 24 13.31 -13.70 -17.89
N GLU A 25 12.65 -13.43 -16.76
CA GLU A 25 12.10 -12.11 -16.42
C GLU A 25 12.98 -11.39 -15.39
N ASN A 26 13.35 -10.14 -15.67
CA ASN A 26 14.07 -9.30 -14.70
C ASN A 26 13.16 -8.82 -13.55
N GLU A 27 11.85 -8.72 -13.80
CA GLU A 27 10.84 -8.33 -12.84
C GLU A 27 9.57 -9.15 -13.11
N PRO A 28 8.90 -9.71 -12.09
CA PRO A 28 7.70 -10.50 -12.30
C PRO A 28 6.63 -9.71 -13.06
N THR A 29 6.16 -10.26 -14.17
CA THR A 29 5.08 -9.64 -14.98
C THR A 29 3.69 -10.12 -14.57
N LYS A 30 3.62 -11.20 -13.77
CA LYS A 30 2.39 -11.84 -13.32
C LYS A 30 2.43 -12.13 -11.83
N GLY A 31 1.26 -12.07 -11.21
CA GLY A 31 1.04 -12.47 -9.82
C GLY A 31 -0.43 -12.72 -9.57
N ARG A 32 -0.78 -12.98 -8.31
CA ARG A 32 -2.16 -13.15 -7.86
C ARG A 32 -2.36 -12.65 -6.46
N ILE A 33 -3.56 -12.15 -6.18
CA ILE A 33 -4.09 -12.00 -4.83
C ILE A 33 -5.07 -13.16 -4.60
N LEU A 34 -4.81 -13.96 -3.57
CA LEU A 34 -5.65 -15.07 -3.15
C LEU A 34 -6.36 -14.70 -1.85
N VAL A 35 -7.67 -14.90 -1.78
CA VAL A 35 -8.47 -14.63 -0.57
C VAL A 35 -8.98 -15.95 -0.03
N PHE A 36 -8.62 -16.26 1.22
CA PHE A 36 -9.02 -17.49 1.89
C PHE A 36 -9.92 -17.22 3.09
N ALA A 37 -10.85 -18.13 3.37
CA ALA A 37 -11.49 -18.25 4.67
C ALA A 37 -10.94 -19.49 5.39
N VAL A 38 -11.02 -19.50 6.72
CA VAL A 38 -10.73 -20.68 7.53
C VAL A 38 -12.03 -21.18 8.14
N GLU A 39 -12.48 -22.34 7.68
CA GLU A 39 -13.69 -23.01 8.13
C GLU A 39 -13.32 -24.39 8.66
N ASP A 40 -13.72 -24.71 9.89
CA ASP A 40 -13.40 -25.98 10.56
C ASP A 40 -11.91 -26.36 10.51
N GLY A 41 -11.03 -25.36 10.65
CA GLY A 41 -9.58 -25.52 10.61
C GLY A 41 -9.00 -25.80 9.21
N LYS A 42 -9.79 -25.63 8.14
CA LYS A 42 -9.37 -25.81 6.76
C LYS A 42 -9.39 -24.48 6.01
N LEU A 43 -8.35 -24.25 5.21
CA LEU A 43 -8.32 -23.12 4.27
C LEU A 43 -9.20 -23.40 3.06
N GLN A 44 -10.14 -22.50 2.79
CA GLN A 44 -10.98 -22.49 1.59
C GLN A 44 -10.62 -21.29 0.74
N LEU A 45 -10.34 -21.50 -0.55
CA LEU A 45 -10.12 -20.40 -1.50
C LEU A 45 -11.47 -19.78 -1.86
N ILE A 46 -11.66 -18.51 -1.55
CA ILE A 46 -12.91 -17.77 -1.74
C ILE A 46 -12.88 -16.96 -3.03
N ALA A 47 -11.76 -16.30 -3.30
CA ALA A 47 -11.57 -15.52 -4.51
C ALA A 47 -10.10 -15.51 -4.94
N GLU A 48 -9.89 -15.35 -6.25
CA GLU A 48 -8.58 -15.17 -6.87
C GLU A 48 -8.63 -13.96 -7.80
N LYS A 49 -7.60 -13.10 -7.71
CA LYS A 49 -7.43 -11.95 -8.60
C LYS A 49 -6.05 -11.99 -9.23
N GLU A 50 -6.01 -12.18 -10.55
CA GLU A 50 -4.76 -12.03 -11.30
C GLU A 50 -4.26 -10.59 -11.26
N THR A 51 -2.94 -10.44 -11.13
CA THR A 51 -2.25 -9.15 -11.11
C THR A 51 -1.17 -9.10 -12.19
N LYS A 52 -0.96 -7.90 -12.75
CA LYS A 52 0.09 -7.63 -13.74
C LYS A 52 1.41 -7.27 -13.08
N GLY A 53 1.87 -8.15 -12.20
CA GLY A 53 3.10 -7.98 -11.42
C GLY A 53 3.06 -8.68 -10.07
N ALA A 54 4.19 -8.64 -9.36
CA ALA A 54 4.34 -9.14 -8.00
C ALA A 54 3.56 -8.26 -7.01
N VAL A 55 2.84 -8.92 -6.10
CA VAL A 55 2.15 -8.26 -4.99
C VAL A 55 3.11 -8.22 -3.79
N TYR A 56 3.74 -7.07 -3.55
CA TYR A 56 4.76 -6.90 -2.50
C TYR A 56 4.15 -6.65 -1.12
N CYS A 57 3.01 -5.97 -1.07
CA CYS A 57 2.34 -5.61 0.19
C CYS A 57 0.82 -5.64 0.01
N LEU A 58 0.11 -6.04 1.06
CA LEU A 58 -1.35 -6.01 1.16
C LEU A 58 -1.73 -5.37 2.49
N MET A 59 -2.69 -4.45 2.46
CA MET A 59 -3.20 -3.76 3.64
C MET A 59 -4.73 -3.67 3.59
N ALA A 60 -5.38 -3.95 4.71
CA ALA A 60 -6.76 -3.52 4.87
C ALA A 60 -6.80 -1.99 4.95
N PHE A 61 -7.76 -1.39 4.25
CA PHE A 61 -7.84 0.05 4.14
C PHE A 61 -9.28 0.48 3.92
N ASN A 62 -9.92 1.09 4.92
CA ASN A 62 -11.25 1.67 4.81
C ASN A 62 -12.31 0.73 4.19
N GLY A 63 -12.40 -0.51 4.68
CA GLY A 63 -13.35 -1.51 4.16
C GLY A 63 -12.90 -2.18 2.85
N LYS A 64 -11.71 -1.86 2.36
CA LYS A 64 -11.18 -2.28 1.05
C LYS A 64 -9.81 -2.96 1.23
N LEU A 65 -9.30 -3.53 0.13
CA LEU A 65 -7.97 -4.13 0.10
C LEU A 65 -7.03 -3.25 -0.74
N LEU A 66 -6.04 -2.68 -0.09
CA LEU A 66 -4.94 -1.95 -0.73
C LEU A 66 -3.82 -2.93 -1.05
N ALA A 67 -3.24 -2.82 -2.25
CA ALA A 67 -2.17 -3.70 -2.72
C ALA A 67 -1.06 -2.89 -3.39
N ALA A 68 0.19 -3.17 -3.01
CA ALA A 68 1.36 -2.70 -3.74
C ALA A 68 1.76 -3.75 -4.78
N ILE A 69 1.63 -3.40 -6.06
CA ILE A 69 1.88 -4.29 -7.20
C ILE A 69 2.94 -3.64 -8.10
N ASN A 70 4.17 -4.15 -8.06
CA ASN A 70 5.33 -3.52 -8.70
C ASN A 70 5.39 -2.01 -8.40
N LYS A 71 5.32 -1.17 -9.43
CA LYS A 71 5.35 0.31 -9.36
C LYS A 71 4.02 0.98 -9.02
N LYS A 72 2.99 0.22 -8.66
CA LYS A 72 1.63 0.73 -8.50
C LYS A 72 1.06 0.42 -7.11
N ILE A 73 0.30 1.37 -6.58
CA ILE A 73 -0.64 1.13 -5.50
C ILE A 73 -2.02 0.92 -6.12
N HIS A 74 -2.70 -0.16 -5.75
CA HIS A 74 -4.04 -0.51 -6.23
C HIS A 74 -5.00 -0.63 -5.06
N LEU A 75 -6.22 -0.13 -5.23
CA LEU A 75 -7.30 -0.30 -4.26
C LEU A 75 -8.40 -1.18 -4.86
N TYR A 76 -8.80 -2.20 -4.12
CA TYR A 76 -9.83 -3.15 -4.50
C TYR A 76 -11.01 -3.12 -3.54
N LYS A 77 -12.22 -3.07 -4.09
CA LYS A 77 -13.46 -3.35 -3.36
C LYS A 77 -13.66 -4.85 -3.25
N TRP A 78 -14.16 -5.29 -2.11
CA TRP A 78 -14.70 -6.64 -1.93
C TRP A 78 -16.19 -6.62 -2.25
N VAL A 79 -16.59 -7.35 -3.28
CA VAL A 79 -17.94 -7.29 -3.84
C VAL A 79 -18.54 -8.69 -3.86
N LEU A 80 -19.74 -8.84 -3.31
CA LEU A 80 -20.58 -10.01 -3.51
C LEU A 80 -21.30 -9.86 -4.84
N ARG A 81 -21.11 -10.83 -5.73
CA ARG A 81 -21.77 -10.88 -7.05
C ARG A 81 -23.16 -11.50 -6.92
N ASP A 82 -23.98 -11.28 -7.95
CA ASP A 82 -25.35 -11.83 -8.04
C ASP A 82 -25.39 -13.37 -8.01
N ASP A 83 -24.30 -14.04 -8.40
CA ASP A 83 -24.17 -15.50 -8.35
C ASP A 83 -23.78 -16.04 -6.97
N GLY A 84 -23.66 -15.16 -5.96
CA GLY A 84 -23.26 -15.49 -4.60
C GLY A 84 -21.76 -15.65 -4.39
N THR A 85 -20.93 -15.45 -5.42
CA THR A 85 -19.47 -15.49 -5.30
C THR A 85 -18.91 -14.12 -4.94
N HIS A 86 -17.73 -14.09 -4.32
CA HIS A 86 -17.04 -12.84 -4.03
C HIS A 86 -15.97 -12.51 -5.07
N GLU A 87 -15.75 -11.22 -5.31
CA GLU A 87 -14.67 -10.72 -6.16
C GLU A 87 -13.91 -9.54 -5.56
N LEU A 88 -12.63 -9.43 -5.93
CA LEU A 88 -11.86 -8.19 -5.80
C LEU A 88 -12.04 -7.34 -7.06
N GLN A 89 -12.88 -6.31 -6.95
CA GLN A 89 -13.14 -5.35 -8.02
C GLN A 89 -12.17 -4.18 -7.91
N SER A 90 -11.47 -3.84 -9.00
CA SER A 90 -10.53 -2.71 -9.01
C SER A 90 -11.31 -1.40 -8.89
N GLU A 91 -10.94 -0.55 -7.95
CA GLU A 91 -11.53 0.78 -7.79
C GLU A 91 -10.64 1.84 -8.42
N CYS A 92 -9.41 1.98 -7.94
CA CYS A 92 -8.46 2.96 -8.43
C CYS A 92 -7.02 2.53 -8.15
N GLY A 93 -6.07 3.36 -8.56
CA GLY A 93 -4.67 3.14 -8.25
C GLY A 93 -3.81 4.35 -8.55
N HIS A 94 -2.60 4.33 -8.00
CA HIS A 94 -1.58 5.34 -8.17
C HIS A 94 -0.32 4.71 -8.78
N HIS A 95 0.41 5.45 -9.60
CA HIS A 95 1.65 5.03 -10.23
C HIS A 95 2.73 6.10 -10.04
N GLY A 96 4.00 5.77 -10.26
CA GLY A 96 5.11 6.73 -10.18
C GLY A 96 6.25 6.27 -9.27
N HIS A 97 6.04 5.16 -8.58
CA HIS A 97 7.05 4.42 -7.83
C HIS A 97 8.04 3.72 -8.78
N ILE A 98 9.22 3.37 -8.30
CA ILE A 98 10.11 2.40 -8.96
C ILE A 98 9.62 1.00 -8.62
N LEU A 99 9.57 0.68 -7.32
CA LEU A 99 8.81 -0.45 -6.77
C LEU A 99 8.23 0.00 -5.43
N ALA A 100 6.92 -0.16 -5.25
CA ALA A 100 6.26 0.06 -3.97
C ALA A 100 6.41 -1.21 -3.12
N LEU A 101 7.34 -1.20 -2.17
CA LEU A 101 7.71 -2.39 -1.40
C LEU A 101 7.05 -2.42 -0.02
N TYR A 102 6.95 -1.26 0.61
CA TYR A 102 6.43 -1.13 1.97
C TYR A 102 5.27 -0.15 1.97
N VAL A 103 4.17 -0.50 2.62
CA VAL A 103 2.98 0.34 2.70
C VAL A 103 2.45 0.33 4.13
N GLN A 104 2.13 1.51 4.63
CA GLN A 104 1.38 1.67 5.87
C GLN A 104 0.19 2.61 5.65
N THR A 105 -0.85 2.44 6.45
CA THR A 105 -2.11 3.19 6.32
C THR A 105 -2.54 3.79 7.65
N ARG A 106 -3.11 5.00 7.61
CA ARG A 106 -3.69 5.66 8.78
C ARG A 106 -4.80 6.63 8.37
N GLY A 107 -6.04 6.32 8.76
CA GLY A 107 -7.20 7.03 8.23
C GLY A 107 -7.23 6.92 6.71
N ASP A 108 -7.23 8.06 6.02
CA ASP A 108 -7.21 8.11 4.55
C ASP A 108 -5.81 8.24 3.95
N PHE A 109 -4.78 8.32 4.79
CA PHE A 109 -3.39 8.41 4.34
C PHE A 109 -2.79 7.03 4.07
N ILE A 110 -1.96 6.99 3.03
CA ILE A 110 -1.19 5.83 2.62
C ILE A 110 0.26 6.28 2.52
N VAL A 111 1.15 5.68 3.31
CA VAL A 111 2.58 5.94 3.27
C VAL A 111 3.24 4.79 2.51
N VAL A 112 4.02 5.12 1.48
CA VAL A 112 4.71 4.15 0.63
C VAL A 112 6.22 4.32 0.76
N GLY A 113 6.90 3.26 1.17
CA GLY A 113 8.36 3.10 1.05
C GLY A 113 8.71 2.48 -0.30
N ASP A 114 9.39 3.27 -1.14
CA ASP A 114 9.82 2.88 -2.48
C ASP A 114 11.22 2.25 -2.45
N LEU A 115 11.53 1.33 -3.37
CA LEU A 115 12.86 0.72 -3.48
C LEU A 115 14.01 1.75 -3.50
N MET A 116 13.85 2.90 -4.18
CA MET A 116 14.91 3.91 -4.28
C MET A 116 14.44 5.36 -4.25
N LYS A 117 13.11 5.61 -4.21
CA LYS A 117 12.53 6.96 -4.13
C LYS A 117 12.03 7.33 -2.73
N SER A 118 12.72 6.85 -1.69
CA SER A 118 12.41 7.14 -0.29
C SER A 118 10.91 6.93 0.03
N ILE A 119 10.30 7.86 0.77
CA ILE A 119 8.91 7.83 1.22
C ILE A 119 8.04 8.77 0.38
N SER A 120 6.84 8.29 0.02
CA SER A 120 5.76 9.14 -0.50
C SER A 120 4.49 8.99 0.32
N LEU A 121 3.79 10.11 0.53
CA LEU A 121 2.50 10.20 1.20
C LEU A 121 1.41 10.35 0.14
N LEU A 122 0.50 9.38 0.07
CA LEU A 122 -0.70 9.43 -0.74
C LEU A 122 -1.93 9.62 0.15
N ILE A 123 -3.02 10.08 -0.45
CA ILE A 123 -4.33 10.22 0.20
C ILE A 123 -5.40 9.59 -0.68
N TYR A 124 -6.31 8.82 -0.08
CA TYR A 124 -7.51 8.36 -0.78
C TYR A 124 -8.65 9.36 -0.61
N LYS A 125 -9.12 9.89 -1.73
CA LYS A 125 -10.26 10.80 -1.78
C LYS A 125 -11.54 10.01 -2.06
N HIS A 126 -12.32 9.75 -1.00
CA HIS A 126 -13.55 8.94 -1.08
C HIS A 126 -14.55 9.46 -2.11
N GLU A 127 -14.77 10.77 -2.17
CA GLU A 127 -15.75 11.38 -3.10
C GLU A 127 -15.34 11.21 -4.57
N GLU A 128 -14.05 11.25 -4.85
CA GLU A 128 -13.50 11.10 -6.20
C GLU A 128 -13.23 9.63 -6.56
N GLY A 129 -13.22 8.74 -5.56
CA GLY A 129 -12.81 7.34 -5.74
C GLY A 129 -11.36 7.21 -6.21
N ALA A 130 -10.49 8.15 -5.86
CA ALA A 130 -9.14 8.27 -6.42
C ALA A 130 -8.05 8.30 -5.32
N ILE A 131 -6.85 7.85 -5.66
CA ILE A 131 -5.65 8.00 -4.83
C ILE A 131 -4.76 9.07 -5.45
N GLU A 132 -4.39 10.07 -4.66
CA GLU A 132 -3.53 11.17 -5.07
C GLU A 132 -2.25 11.23 -4.25
N GLU A 133 -1.15 11.63 -4.88
CA GLU A 133 0.09 11.94 -4.17
C GLU A 133 -0.02 13.30 -3.50
N ARG A 134 0.12 13.31 -2.18
CA ARG A 134 0.01 14.52 -1.38
C ARG A 134 1.35 15.18 -1.11
N ALA A 135 2.38 14.37 -0.85
CA ALA A 135 3.74 14.82 -0.63
C ALA A 135 4.76 13.69 -0.86
N ARG A 136 6.02 14.06 -1.10
CA ARG A 136 7.13 13.11 -1.29
C ARG A 136 8.42 13.59 -0.67
N ASP A 137 9.22 12.66 -0.16
CA ASP A 137 10.64 12.87 0.10
C ASP A 137 11.43 12.62 -1.19
N TYR A 138 12.12 13.65 -1.69
CA TYR A 138 12.87 13.58 -2.95
C TYR A 138 14.29 13.02 -2.79
N ASN A 139 14.69 12.62 -1.58
CA ASN A 139 15.95 11.92 -1.37
C ASN A 139 15.94 10.52 -2.02
N ALA A 140 17.11 10.07 -2.45
CA ALA A 140 17.30 8.74 -3.02
C ALA A 140 17.66 7.71 -1.94
N ASN A 141 16.73 7.43 -1.03
CA ASN A 141 16.90 6.45 0.03
C ASN A 141 16.39 5.08 -0.44
N TRP A 142 17.19 4.04 -0.17
CA TRP A 142 16.86 2.66 -0.52
C TRP A 142 16.14 1.99 0.65
N MET A 143 14.82 2.01 0.60
CA MET A 143 14.00 1.67 1.77
C MET A 143 14.09 0.20 2.15
N SER A 144 14.06 -0.07 3.45
CA SER A 144 13.99 -1.41 4.04
C SER A 144 12.76 -1.61 4.94
N ALA A 145 12.20 -0.51 5.47
CA ALA A 145 10.92 -0.48 6.18
C ALA A 145 10.36 0.95 6.24
N VAL A 146 9.06 1.08 6.49
CA VAL A 146 8.39 2.37 6.76
C VAL A 146 7.35 2.18 7.86
N GLU A 147 7.17 3.19 8.71
CA GLU A 147 6.15 3.21 9.76
C GLU A 147 5.53 4.60 9.95
N ILE A 148 4.26 4.63 10.36
CA ILE A 148 3.56 5.87 10.69
C ILE A 148 3.68 6.12 12.19
N VAL A 149 4.35 7.22 12.57
CA VAL A 149 4.51 7.60 13.98
C VAL A 149 3.26 8.33 14.47
N ASP A 150 2.79 9.30 13.70
CA ASP A 150 1.56 10.06 13.94
C ASP A 150 0.96 10.59 12.62
N ASP A 151 0.04 11.55 12.70
CA ASP A 151 -0.66 12.09 11.52
C ASP A 151 0.24 12.90 10.57
N ASP A 152 1.40 13.36 11.06
CA ASP A 152 2.33 14.23 10.33
C ASP A 152 3.76 13.68 10.22
N ILE A 153 4.16 12.71 11.05
CA ILE A 153 5.52 12.16 11.12
C ILE A 153 5.55 10.71 10.67
N TYR A 154 6.47 10.42 9.76
CA TYR A 154 6.68 9.08 9.18
C TYR A 154 8.13 8.67 9.40
N LEU A 155 8.34 7.42 9.82
CA LEU A 155 9.65 6.82 10.09
C LEU A 155 10.06 5.95 8.90
N GLY A 156 11.31 6.10 8.46
CA GLY A 156 11.93 5.28 7.43
C GLY A 156 13.19 4.58 7.93
N ALA A 157 13.38 3.35 7.48
CA ALA A 157 14.65 2.64 7.55
C ALA A 157 15.18 2.42 6.14
N GLU A 158 16.50 2.53 5.95
CA GLU A 158 17.14 2.29 4.66
C GLU A 158 18.23 1.20 4.72
N ASN A 159 18.70 0.76 3.54
CA ASN A 159 19.66 -0.32 3.38
C ASN A 159 21.06 -0.04 3.99
N SER A 160 21.36 1.23 4.29
CA SER A 160 22.61 1.65 4.92
C SER A 160 22.54 1.63 6.46
N PHE A 161 21.53 0.95 7.03
CA PHE A 161 21.29 0.81 8.47
C PHE A 161 20.96 2.13 9.19
N ASN A 162 20.52 3.16 8.45
CA ASN A 162 20.08 4.42 9.03
C ASN A 162 18.57 4.42 9.29
N LEU A 163 18.17 5.16 10.33
CA LEU A 163 16.78 5.55 10.60
C LEU A 163 16.63 7.06 10.42
N PHE A 164 15.56 7.46 9.75
CA PHE A 164 15.23 8.85 9.51
C PHE A 164 13.74 9.09 9.68
N THR A 165 13.36 10.33 9.99
CA THR A 165 11.96 10.73 10.02
C THR A 165 11.72 11.83 9.00
N VAL A 166 10.54 11.81 8.40
CA VAL A 166 10.07 12.88 7.52
C VAL A 166 8.74 13.40 8.02
N ARG A 167 8.48 14.69 7.81
CA ARG A 167 7.27 15.37 8.29
C ARG A 167 6.48 15.95 7.13
N LYS A 168 5.15 15.83 7.19
CA LYS A 168 4.21 16.53 6.31
C LYS A 168 4.23 18.03 6.59
N ASN A 169 4.52 18.86 5.59
CA ASN A 169 4.42 20.31 5.71
C ASN A 169 3.02 20.81 5.30
N SER A 170 2.08 20.79 6.25
CA SER A 170 0.71 21.28 6.03
C SER A 170 0.62 22.81 5.93
N GLU A 171 1.59 23.53 6.51
CA GLU A 171 1.58 24.99 6.63
C GLU A 171 2.37 25.71 5.52
N GLY A 172 2.92 24.96 4.57
CA GLY A 172 3.63 25.51 3.41
C GLY A 172 2.78 26.53 2.66
N ALA A 173 3.38 27.65 2.26
CA ALA A 173 2.67 28.74 1.60
C ALA A 173 2.26 28.35 0.17
N THR A 174 3.08 27.56 -0.50
CA THR A 174 2.87 27.10 -1.89
C THR A 174 2.48 25.62 -1.96
N ASP A 175 1.86 25.20 -3.07
CA ASP A 175 1.60 23.78 -3.33
C ASP A 175 2.89 22.95 -3.43
N GLU A 176 3.96 23.55 -3.96
CA GLU A 176 5.28 22.93 -4.05
C GLU A 176 5.86 22.63 -2.67
N GLU A 177 5.81 23.58 -1.73
CA GLU A 177 6.25 23.38 -0.35
C GLU A 177 5.41 22.30 0.35
N ARG A 178 4.08 22.33 0.17
CA ARG A 178 3.17 21.32 0.72
C ARG A 178 3.34 19.94 0.09
N GLY A 179 3.92 19.86 -1.11
CA GLY A 179 4.22 18.65 -1.85
C GLY A 179 5.53 17.98 -1.42
N ARG A 180 6.30 18.59 -0.52
CA ARG A 180 7.58 18.04 -0.04
C ARG A 180 7.47 17.56 1.41
N LEU A 181 7.98 16.36 1.66
CA LEU A 181 8.20 15.88 3.02
C LEU A 181 9.51 16.45 3.57
N GLU A 182 9.46 17.01 4.77
CA GLU A 182 10.62 17.62 5.42
C GLU A 182 11.37 16.58 6.26
N ALA A 183 12.61 16.28 5.89
CA ALA A 183 13.44 15.39 6.69
C ALA A 183 13.80 16.06 8.03
N LYS A 184 13.54 15.37 9.15
CA LYS A 184 14.13 15.69 10.44
C LYS A 184 15.33 14.76 10.65
N GLU A 185 16.48 15.37 10.94
CA GLU A 185 17.78 14.72 10.89
C GLU A 185 17.86 13.36 11.61
N ASN A 186 18.71 12.51 11.03
CA ASN A 186 19.06 11.16 11.44
C ASN A 186 19.07 10.98 12.96
N ILE A 187 18.32 9.98 13.43
CA ILE A 187 18.51 9.44 14.78
C ILE A 187 19.83 8.66 14.72
N LYS A 188 20.96 9.34 14.88
CA LYS A 188 22.26 8.69 15.04
C LYS A 188 22.24 7.95 16.38
N SER A 189 22.24 6.62 16.32
CA SER A 189 22.58 5.74 17.43
C SER A 189 24.02 5.95 17.88
#